data_AF-A0A0C3EZJ6-F1
#
_entry.id   AF-A0A0C3EZJ6-F1
#
_cell.length_a   1.000
_cell.length_b   1.000
_cell.length_c   1.000
_cell.angle_alpha   90.00
_cell.angle_beta   90.00
_cell.angle_gamma   90.00
#
_symmetry.space_group_name_H-M   'P 1'
#
loop_
_entity.id
_entity.type
_entity.pdbx_description
1 polymer ?
#
loop_
_entity_poly.entity_id
_entity_poly.type
_entity_poly.pdbx_seq_one_letter_code
_entity_poly.pdbx_strand_id
1 'polypeptide(L)' 'MLLNTDIIVSILDYVNLSDLPSLCRVNSTFYQLASNDLYRCICYPDVMRVCYTQLFRPDLAAKVQDFEIPHLNTPSQRC' A
#
# COMPACT_ATOMS: atom_id res chain seq x y z
N MET A 1 -19.45 -15.78 -11.78
CA MET A 1 -19.98 -15.14 -10.55
C MET A 1 -18.94 -14.11 -10.13
N LEU A 2 -19.16 -12.83 -10.40
CA LEU A 2 -18.27 -11.76 -9.96
C LEU A 2 -18.53 -11.59 -8.46
N LEU A 3 -17.53 -11.89 -7.62
CA LEU A 3 -17.55 -11.47 -6.22
C LEU A 3 -17.79 -9.96 -6.21
N ASN A 4 -18.76 -9.51 -5.40
CA ASN A 4 -19.04 -8.08 -5.29
C ASN A 4 -17.77 -7.38 -4.81
N THR A 5 -17.36 -6.32 -5.51
CA THR A 5 -16.13 -5.56 -5.25
C THR A 5 -16.06 -5.12 -3.79
N ASP A 6 -17.21 -4.75 -3.21
CA ASP A 6 -17.33 -4.35 -1.81
C ASP A 6 -16.88 -5.43 -0.83
N ILE A 7 -17.18 -6.70 -1.13
CA ILE A 7 -16.77 -7.84 -0.29
C ILE A 7 -15.26 -8.02 -0.35
N ILE A 8 -14.65 -7.82 -1.53
CA ILE A 8 -13.20 -7.93 -1.70
C ILE A 8 -12.50 -6.81 -0.93
N VAL A 9 -13.01 -5.58 -1.00
CA VAL A 9 -12.50 -4.45 -0.21
C VAL A 9 -12.61 -4.76 1.29
N SER A 10 -13.77 -5.23 1.75
CA SER A 10 -13.94 -5.63 3.15
C SER A 10 -13.01 -6.77 3.57
N ILE A 11 -12.64 -7.69 2.67
CA ILE A 11 -11.62 -8.72 2.97
C ILE A 11 -10.25 -8.08 3.12
N LEU A 12 -9.88 -7.16 2.21
CA LEU A 12 -8.57 -6.49 2.22
C LEU A 12 -8.35 -5.68 3.51
N ASP A 13 -9.39 -5.12 4.11
CA ASP A 13 -9.32 -4.43 5.40
C ASP A 13 -8.84 -5.32 6.57
N TYR A 14 -9.00 -6.65 6.47
CA TYR A 14 -8.54 -7.61 7.50
C TYR A 14 -7.23 -8.32 7.12
N VAL A 15 -6.69 -8.06 5.94
CA VAL A 15 -5.47 -8.72 5.46
C VAL A 15 -4.24 -7.99 5.97
N ASN A 16 -3.25 -8.73 6.45
CA ASN A 16 -1.97 -8.14 6.81
C ASN A 16 -1.27 -7.56 5.57
N LEU A 17 -0.60 -6.42 5.72
CA LEU A 17 0.18 -5.78 4.66
C LEU A 17 1.17 -6.75 4.00
N SER A 18 1.74 -7.71 4.75
CA SER A 18 2.65 -8.75 4.25
C SER A 18 2.04 -9.68 3.20
N ASP A 19 0.71 -9.85 3.22
CA ASP A 19 -0.01 -10.81 2.40
C ASP A 19 -0.60 -10.16 1.14
N LEU A 20 -0.71 -8.83 1.11
CA LEU A 20 -1.20 -8.04 -0.04
C LEU A 20 -0.42 -8.30 -1.35
N PRO A 21 0.92 -8.48 -1.37
CA PRO A 21 1.64 -8.84 -2.60
C PRO A 21 1.21 -10.20 -3.17
N SER A 22 0.84 -11.14 -2.31
CA SER A 22 0.34 -12.46 -2.71
C SER A 22 -1.06 -12.33 -3.30
N LEU A 23 -1.93 -11.51 -2.71
CA LEU A 23 -3.27 -11.23 -3.23
C LEU A 23 -3.22 -10.54 -4.60
N CYS A 24 -2.27 -9.62 -4.81
CA CYS A 24 -2.05 -8.97 -6.11
C CYS A 24 -1.79 -9.96 -7.26
N ARG A 25 -1.39 -11.21 -6.97
CA ARG A 25 -1.10 -12.24 -7.98
C ARG A 25 -2.28 -13.16 -8.29
N VAL A 26 -3.37 -13.10 -7.51
CA VAL A 26 -4.51 -14.02 -7.64
C VAL A 26 -5.29 -13.77 -8.93
N ASN A 27 -5.69 -12.52 -9.18
CA ASN A 27 -6.33 -12.11 -10.42
C ASN A 27 -6.25 -10.58 -10.59
N SER A 28 -6.72 -10.08 -11.74
CA SER A 28 -6.71 -8.64 -12.05
C SER A 28 -7.58 -7.79 -11.10
N THR A 29 -8.68 -8.33 -10.58
CA THR A 29 -9.55 -7.63 -9.62
C THR A 29 -8.83 -7.42 -8.28
N PHE A 30 -8.23 -8.47 -7.72
CA PHE A 30 -7.42 -8.36 -6.51
C PHE A 30 -6.20 -7.47 -6.73
N TYR A 31 -5.55 -7.54 -7.89
CA TYR A 31 -4.47 -6.61 -8.23
C TYR A 31 -4.93 -5.16 -8.17
N GLN A 32 -6.04 -4.82 -8.82
CA GLN A 32 -6.55 -3.45 -8.85
C GLN A 32 -6.91 -2.93 -7.45
N LEU A 33 -7.50 -3.77 -6.61
CA LEU A 33 -7.93 -3.38 -5.26
C LEU A 33 -6.78 -3.40 -4.24
N ALA A 34 -6.07 -4.53 -4.12
CA ALA A 34 -5.00 -4.72 -3.15
C ALA A 34 -3.76 -3.87 -3.45
N SER A 35 -3.49 -3.52 -4.71
CA SER A 35 -2.35 -2.64 -5.03
C SER A 35 -2.56 -1.22 -4.52
N ASN A 36 -3.80 -0.75 -4.42
CA ASN A 36 -4.08 0.54 -3.83
C ASN A 36 -3.77 0.50 -2.32
N ASP A 37 -4.19 -0.54 -1.61
CA ASP A 37 -3.89 -0.69 -0.18
C ASP A 37 -2.40 -0.92 0.10
N LEU A 38 -1.72 -1.68 -0.75
CA LEU A 38 -0.28 -1.96 -0.64
C LEU A 38 0.57 -0.69 -0.70
N TYR A 39 0.18 0.26 -1.55
CA TYR A 39 0.94 1.50 -1.76
C TYR A 39 0.33 2.71 -1.07
N ARG A 40 -0.82 2.56 -0.41
CA ARG A 40 -1.49 3.64 0.31
C ARG A 40 -0.61 4.24 1.40
N CYS A 41 0.11 3.40 2.14
CA CYS A 41 1.07 3.80 3.16
C CYS A 41 2.42 3.17 2.86
N ILE A 42 3.46 4.00 2.66
CA ILE A 42 4.84 3.51 2.50
C ILE A 42 5.68 4.14 3.59
N CYS A 43 6.25 3.29 4.45
CA CYS A 43 7.23 3.72 5.42
C CYS A 43 8.63 3.79 4.81
N TYR A 44 9.21 4.98 4.82
CA TYR A 44 10.62 5.15 4.48
C TYR A 44 11.42 5.57 5.70
N PRO A 45 12.58 4.93 5.96
CA PRO A 45 13.43 5.29 7.09
C PRO A 45 14.10 6.66 6.93
N ASP A 46 14.06 7.26 5.73
CA ASP A 46 14.67 8.53 5.43
C ASP A 46 13.88 9.34 4.38
N VAL A 47 14.05 10.66 4.42
CA VAL A 47 13.41 11.63 3.52
C VAL A 47 13.93 11.51 2.08
N MET A 48 15.19 11.11 1.88
CA MET A 48 15.80 11.00 0.55
C MET A 48 15.13 9.91 -0.29
N ARG A 49 14.65 8.82 0.32
CA ARG A 49 13.87 7.76 -0.34
C ARG A 49 12.46 8.21 -0.69
N VAL A 50 11.84 9.07 0.12
CA VAL A 50 10.58 9.75 -0.23
C VAL A 50 10.80 10.59 -1.49
N CYS A 51 11.82 11.46 -1.49
CA CYS A 51 12.17 12.31 -2.63
C CYS A 51 12.51 11.48 -3.88
N TYR A 52 13.28 10.38 -3.72
CA TYR A 52 13.61 9.47 -4.82
C TYR A 52 12.35 8.85 -5.43
N THR A 53 11.41 8.40 -4.60
CA THR A 53 10.15 7.81 -5.07
C THR A 53 9.32 8.83 -5.84
N GLN A 54 9.22 10.06 -5.32
CA GLN A 54 8.50 11.15 -5.99
C GLN A 54 9.14 11.52 -7.33
N LEU A 55 10.47 11.56 -7.41
CA LEU A 55 11.18 12.00 -8.61
C LEU A 55 11.26 10.92 -9.70
N PHE A 56 11.51 9.67 -9.31
CA PHE A 56 11.83 8.58 -10.24
C PHE A 56 10.71 7.56 -10.44
N ARG A 57 9.69 7.55 -9.56
CA ARG A 57 8.52 6.65 -9.63
C ARG A 57 7.22 7.44 -9.38
N PRO A 58 6.89 8.41 -10.25
CA PRO A 58 5.71 9.26 -10.07
C PRO A 58 4.40 8.47 -10.13
N ASP A 59 4.38 7.36 -10.87
CA ASP A 59 3.28 6.38 -10.92
C ASP A 59 3.00 5.75 -9.56
N LEU A 60 4.05 5.45 -8.81
CA LEU A 60 3.97 4.91 -7.47
C LEU A 60 3.61 6.01 -6.47
N ALA A 61 4.27 7.17 -6.56
CA ALA A 61 4.03 8.31 -5.67
C ALA A 61 2.58 8.80 -5.74
N ALA A 62 1.94 8.75 -6.91
CA ALA A 62 0.52 9.10 -7.07
C ALA A 62 -0.45 8.16 -6.31
N LYS A 63 -0.01 6.96 -5.95
CA LYS A 63 -0.79 5.99 -5.16
C LYS A 63 -0.51 6.06 -3.66
N VAL A 64 0.58 6.71 -3.27
CA VAL A 64 0.93 6.88 -1.86
C VAL A 64 0.12 8.02 -1.27
N GLN A 65 -0.73 7.70 -0.30
CA GLN A 65 -1.53 8.68 0.42
C GLN A 65 -0.70 9.31 1.54
N ASP A 66 0.03 8.48 2.28
CA ASP A 66 0.88 8.90 3.40
C ASP A 66 2.30 8.30 3.27
N PHE A 67 3.31 9.17 3.27
CA PHE A 67 4.71 8.77 3.49
C PHE A 67 5.00 8.89 4.98
N GLU A 68 5.08 7.77 5.67
CA GLU A 68 5.48 7.75 7.07
C GLU A 68 7.02 7.72 7.14
N ILE A 69 7.60 8.76 7.74
CA ILE A 69 9.00 8.78 8.14
C ILE A 69 9.01 8.48 9.64
N PRO A 70 9.34 7.25 10.06
CA PRO A 70 9.33 6.90 11.47
C PRO A 70 10.36 7.77 12.18
N HIS A 71 9.89 8.74 12.97
CA HIS A 71 10.74 9.40 13.94
C HIS A 71 11.16 8.35 14.97
N LEU A 72 12.44 8.33 15.34
CA LEU A 72 13.10 7.35 16.21
C LEU A 72 12.37 6.99 17.54
N ASN A 73 11.30 7.71 17.92
CA ASN A 73 10.60 7.58 19.20
C ASN A 73 9.07 7.41 19.13
N THR A 74 8.47 7.22 17.95
CA THR A 74 7.02 6.96 17.86
C THR A 74 6.77 5.65 17.12
N PRO A 75 6.12 4.65 17.75
CA PRO A 75 5.66 3.48 17.04
C PRO A 75 4.59 3.96 16.05
N SER A 76 4.96 4.06 14.77
CA SER A 76 3.97 4.12 13.70
C SER A 76 3.08 2.89 13.86
N GLN A 77 1.77 3.11 13.98
CA GLN A 77 0.79 2.03 14.09
C GLN A 77 0.23 1.62 12.72
N ARG A 78 0.76 2.20 11.64
CA ARG A 78 0.26 2.02 10.26
C ARG A 78 1.28 1.40 9.30
N CYS A 79 2.51 1.26 9.76
CA CYS A 79 3.49 0.28 9.31
C CYS A 79 3.90 -0.53 10.55
#